data_AF-A0A3D5YFW5-F1
#
_entry.id   AF-A0A3D5YFW5-F1
#
_cell.length_a   1.000
_cell.length_b   1.000
_cell.length_c   1.000
_cell.angle_alpha   90.00
_cell.angle_beta   90.00
_cell.angle_gamma   90.00
#
_symmetry.space_group_name_H-M   'P 1'
#
loop_
_entity.id
_entity.type
_entity.pdbx_description
1 polymer ?
#
loop_
_entity_poly.entity_id
_entity_poly.type
_entity_poly.pdbx_seq_one_letter_code
_entity_poly.pdbx_strand_id
1 'polypeptide(L)'
;MAIEAALLARNIAPGLGRSFAFQQWKTIDMAMFDEIKNEATKKQFTTKTYQIYGSDSDEKMLAIATANAEKAGVADTITFSQYDILSPLLPYDLEKLTIVSNPPYGKRLTGIDLGQIYTHLISHIQNSIGG
;
A
#
# COMPACT_ATOMS: atom_id res chain seq x y z
N MET A 1 -3.90 -0.43 0.76
CA MET A 1 -2.83 -0.57 1.78
C MET A 1 -1.44 -0.32 1.20
N ALA A 2 -0.99 -1.07 0.18
CA ALA A 2 0.36 -0.90 -0.37
C ALA A 2 0.62 0.50 -0.96
N ILE A 3 -0.38 1.09 -1.63
CA ILE A 3 -0.28 2.46 -2.18
C ILE A 3 -0.13 3.49 -1.06
N GLU A 4 -0.93 3.42 0.01
CA GLU A 4 -0.78 4.35 1.14
C GLU A 4 0.58 4.19 1.83
N ALA A 5 1.07 2.95 1.99
CA ALA A 5 2.39 2.68 2.54
C ALA A 5 3.49 3.31 1.69
N ALA A 6 3.41 3.21 0.35
CA ALA A 6 4.37 3.83 -0.55
C ALA A 6 4.33 5.36 -0.51
N LEU A 7 3.14 5.96 -0.44
CA LEU A 7 2.99 7.41 -0.28
C LEU A 7 3.62 7.89 1.03
N LEU A 8 3.40 7.17 2.13
CA LEU A 8 3.97 7.48 3.43
C LEU A 8 5.50 7.31 3.44
N ALA A 9 6.00 6.20 2.89
CA ALA A 9 7.43 5.91 2.82
C ALA A 9 8.21 6.92 1.94
N ARG A 10 7.53 7.53 0.96
CA ARG A 10 8.09 8.60 0.12
C ARG A 10 7.79 10.01 0.63
N ASN A 11 7.07 10.14 1.75
CA ASN A 11 6.59 11.42 2.28
C ASN A 11 5.84 12.25 1.22
N ILE A 12 5.02 11.59 0.40
CA ILE A 12 4.19 12.23 -0.62
C ILE A 12 2.92 12.72 0.05
N ALA A 13 2.68 14.03 0.00
CA ALA A 13 1.45 14.60 0.52
C ALA A 13 0.22 14.03 -0.24
N PRO A 14 -0.81 13.52 0.46
CA PRO A 14 -1.98 12.91 -0.18
C PRO A 14 -2.80 13.91 -1.03
N GLY A 15 -2.56 15.21 -0.82
CA GLY A 15 -3.19 16.29 -1.57
C GLY A 15 -2.49 16.69 -2.86
N LEU A 16 -1.29 16.17 -3.16
CA LEU A 16 -0.43 16.76 -4.17
C LEU A 16 -0.99 16.61 -5.60
N GLY A 17 -1.53 15.43 -5.90
CA GLY A 17 -2.12 15.08 -7.20
C GLY A 17 -3.62 15.40 -7.36
N ARG A 18 -4.23 16.10 -6.40
CA ARG A 18 -5.67 16.45 -6.45
C ARG A 18 -5.90 17.95 -6.48
N SER A 19 -7.07 18.32 -6.98
CA SER A 19 -7.62 19.66 -6.87
C SER A 19 -8.60 19.73 -5.71
N PHE A 20 -8.72 20.90 -5.10
CA PHE A 20 -9.64 21.14 -4.00
C PHE A 20 -10.60 22.27 -4.36
N ALA A 21 -11.86 22.18 -3.90
CA ALA A 21 -12.89 23.16 -4.26
C ALA A 21 -12.53 24.60 -3.86
N PHE A 22 -11.81 24.80 -2.75
CA PHE A 22 -11.41 26.13 -2.29
C PHE A 22 -10.48 26.86 -3.27
N GLN A 23 -9.79 26.14 -4.17
CA GLN A 23 -8.90 26.76 -5.18
C GLN A 23 -9.66 27.67 -6.16
N GLN A 24 -10.99 27.56 -6.23
CA GLN A 24 -11.84 28.41 -7.06
C GLN A 24 -12.38 29.64 -6.32
N TRP A 25 -12.13 29.76 -5.01
CA TRP A 25 -12.63 30.87 -4.22
C TRP A 25 -11.79 32.13 -4.48
N LYS A 26 -12.48 33.26 -4.71
CA LYS A 26 -11.82 34.56 -4.96
C LYS A 26 -10.95 35.06 -3.79
N THR A 27 -11.18 34.53 -2.59
CA THR A 27 -10.47 34.92 -1.37
C THR A 27 -9.20 34.12 -1.10
N ILE A 28 -8.95 33.06 -1.88
CA ILE A 28 -7.77 32.22 -1.70
C ILE A 28 -6.58 32.82 -2.46
N ASP A 29 -5.46 32.96 -1.75
CA ASP A 29 -4.18 33.27 -2.34
C ASP A 29 -3.61 32.02 -3.03
N MET A 30 -3.72 32.00 -4.35
CA MET A 30 -3.21 30.90 -5.17
C MET A 30 -1.68 30.85 -5.21
N ALA A 31 -0.98 31.97 -5.04
CA ALA A 31 0.48 31.98 -4.98
C ALA A 31 0.96 31.27 -3.70
N MET A 32 0.35 31.58 -2.56
CA MET A 32 0.60 30.87 -1.30
C MET A 32 0.27 29.37 -1.42
N PHE A 33 -0.83 29.01 -2.09
CA PHE A 33 -1.18 27.61 -2.30
C PHE A 33 -0.12 26.86 -3.13
N ASP A 34 0.38 27.48 -4.20
CA ASP A 34 1.44 26.91 -5.03
C ASP A 34 2.77 26.78 -4.28
N GLU A 35 3.10 27.74 -3.40
CA GLU A 35 4.25 27.65 -2.50
C GLU A 35 4.16 26.43 -1.58
N ILE A 36 3.00 26.20 -0.96
CA ILE A 36 2.75 25.02 -0.10
C ILE A 36 2.91 23.72 -0.90
N LYS A 37 2.40 23.66 -2.14
CA LYS A 37 2.58 22.50 -3.02
C LYS A 37 4.05 22.26 -3.35
N ASN A 38 4.80 23.31 -3.64
CA ASN A 38 6.22 23.23 -3.94
C ASN A 38 7.02 22.76 -2.72
N GLU A 39 6.71 23.28 -1.52
CA GLU A 39 7.33 22.84 -0.27
C GLU A 39 7.05 21.36 0.00
N ALA A 40 5.80 20.91 -0.14
CA ALA A 40 5.43 19.50 0.02
C ALA A 40 6.19 18.59 -0.96
N THR A 41 6.40 19.05 -2.20
CA THR A 41 7.18 18.30 -3.20
C THR A 41 8.65 18.18 -2.79
N LYS A 42 9.26 19.25 -2.27
CA LYS A 42 10.65 19.25 -1.80
C LYS A 42 10.88 18.36 -0.57
N LYS A 43 9.84 18.09 0.22
CA LYS A 43 9.90 17.21 1.40
C LYS A 43 9.85 15.71 1.06
N GLN A 44 9.61 15.34 -0.20
CA GLN A 44 9.56 13.94 -0.60
C GLN A 44 10.92 13.26 -0.45
N PHE A 45 10.90 12.00 -0.02
CA PHE A 45 12.10 11.18 0.06
C PHE A 45 12.38 10.53 -1.29
N THR A 46 13.62 10.65 -1.76
CA THR A 46 14.09 10.08 -3.04
C THR A 46 14.90 8.81 -2.84
N THR A 47 15.50 8.61 -1.67
CA THR A 47 16.27 7.41 -1.34
C THR A 47 15.33 6.29 -0.92
N LYS A 48 15.39 5.14 -1.61
CA LYS A 48 14.67 3.93 -1.24
C LYS A 48 15.51 3.11 -0.24
N THR A 49 15.07 3.07 1.02
CA THR A 49 15.67 2.26 2.08
C THR A 49 14.74 1.14 2.57
N TYR A 50 13.67 0.89 1.82
CA TYR A 50 12.57 0.00 2.18
C TYR A 50 12.11 -0.79 0.96
N GLN A 51 11.43 -1.91 1.21
CA GLN A 51 10.78 -2.72 0.20
C GLN A 51 9.30 -2.85 0.55
N ILE A 52 8.42 -2.59 -0.42
CA ILE A 52 6.97 -2.71 -0.24
C ILE A 52 6.47 -3.75 -1.24
N TYR A 53 5.77 -4.75 -0.72
CA TYR A 53 5.16 -5.82 -1.49
C TYR A 53 3.64 -5.74 -1.37
N GLY A 54 2.94 -6.05 -2.46
CA GLY A 54 1.49 -6.23 -2.47
C GLY A 54 1.15 -7.51 -3.20
N SER A 55 0.26 -8.32 -2.62
CA SER A 55 -0.15 -9.57 -3.24
C SER A 55 -1.65 -9.79 -3.18
N ASP A 56 -2.14 -10.53 -4.16
CA ASP A 56 -3.50 -11.05 -4.24
C ASP A 56 -3.47 -12.37 -5.03
N SER A 57 -4.47 -13.22 -4.79
CA SER A 57 -4.70 -14.44 -5.57
C SER A 57 -5.33 -14.16 -6.94
N ASP A 58 -6.07 -13.05 -7.07
CA ASP A 58 -6.76 -12.65 -8.31
C ASP A 58 -5.89 -11.70 -9.15
N GLU A 59 -5.47 -12.18 -10.32
CA GLU A 59 -4.69 -11.40 -11.30
C GLU A 59 -5.39 -10.10 -11.73
N LYS A 60 -6.74 -10.10 -11.80
CA LYS A 60 -7.49 -8.89 -12.14
C LYS A 60 -7.34 -7.83 -11.06
N MET A 61 -7.30 -8.23 -9.80
CA MET A 61 -7.10 -7.32 -8.68
C MET A 61 -5.68 -6.73 -8.69
N LEU A 62 -4.68 -7.51 -9.07
CA LEU A 62 -3.31 -7.03 -9.26
C LEU A 62 -3.21 -6.01 -10.41
N ALA A 63 -3.89 -6.25 -11.54
CA ALA A 63 -3.92 -5.30 -12.64
C ALA A 63 -4.54 -3.95 -12.22
N ILE A 64 -5.65 -3.99 -11.47
CA ILE A 64 -6.29 -2.80 -10.91
C ILE A 64 -5.35 -2.10 -9.90
N ALA A 65 -4.69 -2.85 -9.03
CA ALA A 65 -3.77 -2.31 -8.04
C ALA A 65 -2.57 -1.61 -8.69
N THR A 66 -1.97 -2.22 -9.72
CA THR A 66 -0.86 -1.63 -10.49
C THR A 66 -1.29 -0.33 -11.17
N ALA A 67 -2.43 -0.33 -11.89
CA ALA A 67 -2.94 0.89 -12.53
C ALA A 67 -3.25 2.01 -11.52
N ASN A 68 -3.70 1.66 -10.31
CA ASN A 68 -3.91 2.63 -9.24
C ASN A 68 -2.59 3.17 -8.68
N ALA A 69 -1.56 2.34 -8.56
CA ALA A 69 -0.23 2.75 -8.12
C ALA A 69 0.43 3.68 -9.16
N GLU A 70 0.22 3.45 -10.44
CA GLU A 70 0.66 4.34 -11.53
C GLU A 70 0.00 5.72 -11.42
N LYS A 71 -1.33 5.76 -11.28
CA LYS A 71 -2.07 7.01 -11.06
C LYS A 71 -1.63 7.76 -9.81
N ALA A 72 -1.23 7.04 -8.77
CA ALA A 72 -0.69 7.60 -7.53
C ALA A 72 0.79 7.99 -7.62
N GLY A 73 1.49 7.67 -8.72
CA GLY A 73 2.91 7.99 -8.93
C GLY A 73 3.89 7.17 -8.09
N VAL A 74 3.47 5.99 -7.63
CA VAL A 74 4.25 5.10 -6.72
C VAL A 74 4.40 3.67 -7.22
N ALA A 75 4.06 3.39 -8.48
CA ALA A 75 4.19 2.05 -9.08
C ALA A 75 5.63 1.50 -9.01
N ASP A 76 6.62 2.38 -9.11
CA ASP A 76 8.05 2.04 -9.01
C ASP A 76 8.50 1.65 -7.58
N THR A 77 7.61 1.82 -6.60
CA THR A 77 7.89 1.65 -5.17
C THR A 77 7.32 0.34 -4.63
N ILE A 78 6.38 -0.27 -5.36
CA ILE A 78 5.63 -1.45 -4.93
C ILE A 78 5.91 -2.59 -5.88
N THR A 79 6.30 -3.74 -5.33
CA THR A 79 6.35 -4.99 -6.10
C THR A 79 5.05 -5.74 -5.91
N PHE A 80 4.24 -5.80 -6.97
CA PHE A 80 3.02 -6.62 -6.99
C PHE A 80 3.31 -8.03 -7.47
N SER A 81 2.78 -9.04 -6.78
CA SER A 81 2.91 -10.44 -7.19
C SER A 81 1.64 -11.21 -6.92
N GLN A 82 1.35 -12.19 -7.77
CA GLN A 82 0.28 -13.15 -7.51
C GLN A 82 0.75 -14.13 -6.45
N TYR A 83 0.02 -14.17 -5.33
CA TYR A 83 0.36 -15.02 -4.21
C TYR A 83 -0.89 -15.31 -3.39
N ASP A 84 -1.14 -16.60 -3.18
CA ASP A 84 -2.17 -17.05 -2.26
C ASP A 84 -1.63 -17.00 -0.83
N ILE A 85 -2.34 -16.29 0.05
CA ILE A 85 -1.98 -16.16 1.47
C ILE A 85 -1.91 -17.52 2.19
N LEU A 86 -2.54 -18.56 1.66
CA LEU A 86 -2.47 -19.94 2.14
C LEU A 86 -1.20 -20.69 1.68
N SER A 87 -0.42 -20.11 0.77
CA SER A 87 0.88 -20.66 0.37
C SER A 87 1.95 -20.38 1.44
N PRO A 88 3.07 -21.14 1.45
CA PRO A 88 4.20 -20.86 2.34
C PRO A 88 4.79 -19.48 2.08
N LEU A 89 5.08 -18.74 3.15
CA LEU A 89 5.69 -17.42 3.05
C LEU A 89 7.02 -17.51 2.29
N LEU A 90 7.22 -16.60 1.35
CA LEU A 90 8.51 -16.43 0.68
C LEU A 90 9.61 -16.15 1.74
N PRO A 91 10.88 -16.47 1.46
CA PRO A 91 11.99 -16.36 2.42
C PRO A 91 12.40 -14.89 2.64
N TYR A 92 11.48 -14.09 3.16
CA TYR A 92 11.73 -12.75 3.63
C TYR A 92 12.46 -12.80 4.97
N ASP A 93 13.28 -11.79 5.26
CA ASP A 93 13.81 -11.58 6.60
C ASP A 93 12.66 -11.18 7.53
N LEU A 94 12.09 -12.16 8.23
CA LEU A 94 10.86 -12.02 9.01
C LEU A 94 11.04 -11.16 10.26
N GLU A 95 12.26 -11.02 10.78
CA GLU A 95 12.54 -10.14 11.92
C GLU A 95 12.30 -8.65 11.58
N LYS A 96 12.31 -8.31 10.29
CA LYS A 96 12.09 -6.95 9.78
C LYS A 96 10.79 -6.79 8.99
N LEU A 97 9.96 -7.85 8.92
CA LEU A 97 8.77 -7.85 8.10
C LEU A 97 7.55 -7.35 8.89
N THR A 98 6.84 -6.36 8.35
CA THR A 98 5.51 -5.96 8.83
C THR A 98 4.47 -6.39 7.80
N ILE A 99 3.50 -7.21 8.21
CA ILE A 99 2.39 -7.66 7.36
C ILE A 99 1.12 -6.88 7.73
N VAL A 100 0.47 -6.32 6.72
CA VAL A 100 -0.82 -5.64 6.86
C VAL A 100 -1.78 -6.24 5.83
N SER A 101 -2.92 -6.75 6.28
CA SER A 101 -3.93 -7.35 5.43
C SER A 101 -5.33 -6.88 5.79
N ASN A 102 -6.21 -6.82 4.79
CA ASN A 102 -7.63 -6.53 4.92
C ASN A 102 -8.38 -7.75 4.38
N PRO A 103 -8.40 -8.85 5.14
CA PRO A 103 -9.02 -10.09 4.69
C PRO A 103 -10.52 -9.87 4.46
N PRO A 104 -11.14 -10.65 3.56
CA PRO A 104 -12.53 -10.47 3.21
C PRO A 104 -13.45 -10.67 4.42
N TYR A 105 -14.32 -9.69 4.70
CA TYR A 105 -15.26 -9.77 5.83
C TYR A 105 -16.58 -10.47 5.47
N GLY A 106 -17.13 -11.19 6.45
CA GLY A 106 -18.27 -12.10 6.35
C GLY A 106 -19.50 -11.55 5.60
N LYS A 107 -20.12 -12.47 4.84
CA LYS A 107 -21.30 -12.39 3.94
C LYS A 107 -21.05 -12.48 2.43
N ARG A 108 -19.82 -12.26 1.93
CA ARG A 108 -19.47 -12.52 0.51
C ARG A 108 -18.73 -13.84 0.27
N LEU A 109 -18.43 -14.58 1.33
CA LEU A 109 -17.68 -15.83 1.28
C LEU A 109 -18.61 -17.01 1.56
N THR A 110 -19.26 -17.54 0.53
CA THR A 110 -19.74 -18.93 0.59
C THR A 110 -18.57 -19.82 0.22
N GLY A 111 -17.93 -20.48 1.21
CA GLY A 111 -16.91 -21.51 0.97
C GLY A 111 -15.46 -21.19 1.40
N ILE A 112 -15.19 -20.03 2.00
CA ILE A 112 -13.86 -19.71 2.53
C ILE A 112 -13.93 -19.62 4.06
N ASP A 113 -13.20 -20.50 4.74
CA ASP A 113 -13.07 -20.51 6.20
C ASP A 113 -12.05 -19.46 6.63
N LEU A 114 -12.55 -18.30 7.04
CA LEU A 114 -11.73 -17.20 7.56
C LEU A 114 -10.91 -17.62 8.78
N GLY A 115 -11.43 -18.52 9.62
CA GLY A 115 -10.71 -19.04 10.78
C GLY A 115 -9.43 -19.74 10.37
N GLN A 116 -9.50 -20.59 9.34
CA GLN A 116 -8.32 -21.28 8.79
C GLN A 116 -7.28 -20.31 8.21
N ILE A 117 -7.71 -19.27 7.49
CA ILE A 117 -6.79 -18.25 6.95
C ILE A 117 -6.01 -17.57 8.08
N TYR A 118 -6.70 -17.12 9.14
CA TYR A 118 -6.04 -16.48 10.27
C TYR A 118 -5.13 -17.44 11.04
N THR A 119 -5.57 -18.67 11.29
CA THR A 119 -4.74 -19.68 11.97
C THR A 119 -3.50 -20.02 11.15
N HIS A 120 -3.63 -20.24 9.84
CA HIS A 120 -2.49 -20.56 8.98
C HIS A 120 -1.47 -19.41 8.96
N LEU A 121 -1.94 -18.17 8.80
CA LEU A 121 -1.08 -16.98 8.82
C LEU A 121 -0.30 -16.86 10.13
N ILE A 122 -0.99 -16.99 11.28
CA ILE A 122 -0.37 -16.87 12.61
C ILE A 122 0.63 -18.01 12.84
N SER A 123 0.24 -19.26 12.57
CA SER A 123 1.11 -20.42 12.76
C SER A 123 2.36 -20.36 11.89
N HIS A 124 2.26 -19.90 10.65
CA HIS A 124 3.41 -19.77 9.77
C HIS A 124 4.36 -18.66 10.23
N ILE A 125 3.83 -17.49 10.61
CA ILE A 125 4.65 -16.40 11.18
C ILE A 125 5.39 -16.87 12.45
N GLN A 126 4.70 -17.60 13.34
CA GLN A 126 5.32 -18.13 14.57
C GLN A 126 6.43 -19.14 14.27
N ASN A 127 6.20 -20.08 13.36
CA ASN A 127 7.17 -21.11 13.00
C ASN A 127 8.42 -20.55 12.32
N SER A 128 8.27 -19.43 11.61
CA SER A 128 9.39 -18.83 10.88
C SER A 128 10.14 -17.75 11.68
N ILE A 129 9.64 -17.33 12.85
CA ILE A 129 10.36 -16.48 13.83
C ILE A 129 11.03 -17.33 14.94
N GLY A 130 10.53 -18.54 15.20
CA GLY A 130 11.01 -19.42 16.28
C GLY A 130 12.11 -20.42 15.89
N GLY A 131 12.72 -20.28 14.71
CA GLY A 131 13.74 -21.19 14.17
C GLY A 131 15.11 -20.55 14.01
#